data_AF-A0A7J4P2D7-F1
#
_entry.id   AF-A0A7J4P2D7-F1
#
_cell.length_a   1.000
_cell.length_b   1.000
_cell.length_c   1.000
_cell.angle_alpha   90.00
_cell.angle_beta   90.00
_cell.angle_gamma   90.00
#
_symmetry.space_group_name_H-M   'P 1'
#
loop_
_entity.id
_entity.type
_entity.pdbx_description
1 polymer ?
#
loop_
_entity_poly.entity_id
_entity_poly.type
_entity_poly.pdbx_seq_one_letter_code
_entity_poly.pdbx_strand_id
1 'polypeptide(L)'
;MLENIPPSLLFALIILLIATSFIVFFRLPSGVYRQRLREILKPLGIVGLVLGLALPWDQGLGLVVAIFLAVVLFVLCVYAVVVLEAPPSLVKSVWIRRDVVRDWLIYISIIAGIIGIVSTLLSIILQFWNITLGIEIPLAFDTISVSAALLESMIPITSYRKIYSLIYLHLMDEDADSGTLSLTIKEADFPMILKDTSFTEFEVRDSLESLFAQGAAKKVVSKEGLIFEISDDCRALLRVSLEETRAKIRIGVERYEEKLDELLEHIEHATVKDHFKIVKRIDAFEKELIVFIEENSRFEEILLLKMRLNTLLELKKTMYSEEID
;
A
#
# COMPACT_ATOMS: atom_id res chain seq x y z
N MET A 1 21.93 -34.04 26.97
CA MET A 1 22.97 -33.98 25.92
C MET A 1 23.34 -32.57 25.45
N LEU A 2 22.68 -31.49 25.94
CA LEU A 2 23.05 -30.10 25.62
C LEU A 2 23.99 -29.44 26.65
N GLU A 3 24.22 -30.06 27.83
CA GLU A 3 25.01 -29.48 28.92
C GLU A 3 26.53 -29.42 28.67
N ASN A 4 27.06 -30.11 27.65
CA ASN A 4 28.51 -30.19 27.38
C ASN A 4 28.94 -29.39 26.13
N ILE A 5 28.07 -28.58 25.54
CA ILE A 5 28.48 -27.76 24.39
C ILE A 5 29.20 -26.52 24.94
N PRO A 6 30.49 -26.31 24.59
CA PRO A 6 31.22 -25.14 25.07
C PRO A 6 30.51 -23.85 24.61
N PRO A 7 30.37 -22.84 25.48
CA PRO A 7 29.62 -21.60 25.18
C PRO A 7 30.13 -20.88 23.92
N SER A 8 31.43 -21.00 23.64
CA SER A 8 32.07 -20.45 22.43
C SER A 8 31.56 -21.10 21.13
N LEU A 9 31.15 -22.36 21.17
CA LEU A 9 30.67 -23.11 20.01
C LEU A 9 29.19 -22.82 19.74
N LEU A 10 28.38 -22.64 20.79
CA LEU A 10 27.03 -22.07 20.69
C LEU A 10 27.06 -20.64 20.13
N PHE A 11 27.97 -19.80 20.62
CA PHE A 11 28.16 -18.44 20.11
C PHE A 11 28.56 -18.42 18.63
N ALA A 12 29.53 -19.26 18.24
CA ALA A 12 29.94 -19.39 16.84
C ALA A 12 28.79 -19.88 15.95
N LEU A 13 27.96 -20.81 16.44
CA LEU A 13 26.83 -21.36 15.70
C LEU A 13 25.69 -20.34 15.57
N ILE A 14 25.46 -19.50 16.58
CA ILE A 14 24.49 -18.41 16.51
C ILE A 14 24.97 -17.31 15.55
N ILE A 15 26.25 -16.91 15.61
CA ILE A 15 26.83 -15.98 14.63
C ILE A 15 26.73 -16.56 13.22
N LEU A 16 27.00 -17.85 13.04
CA LEU A 16 26.87 -18.53 11.76
C LEU A 16 25.42 -18.50 11.27
N LEU A 17 24.43 -18.76 12.14
CA LEU A 17 22.99 -18.70 11.84
C LEU A 17 22.55 -17.28 11.48
N ILE A 18 23.03 -16.26 12.19
CA ILE A 18 22.74 -14.85 11.91
C ILE A 18 23.38 -14.45 10.58
N ALA A 19 24.66 -14.78 10.38
CA ALA A 19 25.37 -14.50 9.13
C ALA A 19 24.70 -15.20 7.94
N THR A 20 24.31 -16.48 8.08
CA THR A 20 23.57 -17.20 7.03
C THR A 20 22.17 -16.64 6.81
N SER A 21 21.45 -16.23 7.86
CA SER A 21 20.15 -15.57 7.75
C SER A 21 20.26 -14.23 7.03
N PHE A 22 21.28 -13.41 7.34
CA PHE A 22 21.58 -12.18 6.61
C PHE A 22 21.95 -12.48 5.15
N ILE A 23 22.79 -13.48 4.88
CA ILE A 23 23.18 -13.87 3.52
C ILE A 23 21.97 -14.33 2.69
N VAL A 24 21.08 -15.13 3.27
CA VAL A 24 19.84 -15.61 2.63
C VAL A 24 18.86 -14.45 2.43
N PHE A 25 18.68 -13.59 3.43
CA PHE A 25 17.85 -12.39 3.35
C PHE A 25 18.35 -11.41 2.28
N PHE A 26 19.67 -11.29 2.07
CA PHE A 26 20.23 -10.50 0.96
C PHE A 26 20.13 -11.18 -0.41
N ARG A 27 19.82 -12.49 -0.47
CA ARG A 27 19.72 -13.26 -1.72
C ARG A 27 18.32 -13.35 -2.28
N LEU A 28 17.29 -13.13 -1.48
CA LEU A 28 15.86 -13.27 -1.82
C LEU A 28 15.21 -12.05 -2.52
N PRO A 29 15.61 -10.79 -2.31
CA PRO A 29 14.94 -9.65 -2.94
C PRO A 29 15.35 -9.46 -4.41
N SER A 30 14.41 -8.94 -5.21
CA SER A 30 14.65 -8.47 -6.59
C SER A 30 15.76 -7.41 -6.62
N GLY A 31 16.49 -7.29 -7.74
CA GLY A 31 17.73 -6.48 -7.82
C GLY A 31 17.56 -5.02 -7.40
N VAL A 32 16.41 -4.41 -7.71
CA VAL A 32 16.08 -3.02 -7.33
C VAL A 32 15.83 -2.90 -5.83
N TYR A 33 15.09 -3.85 -5.24
CA TYR A 33 14.81 -3.89 -3.80
C TYR A 33 16.09 -4.12 -3.00
N ARG A 34 17.00 -4.97 -3.52
CA ARG A 34 18.28 -5.31 -2.90
C ARG A 34 19.23 -4.11 -2.80
N GLN A 35 19.23 -3.23 -3.81
CA GLN A 35 20.09 -2.05 -3.82
C GLN A 35 19.59 -1.00 -2.82
N ARG A 36 18.28 -0.72 -2.83
CA ARG A 36 17.62 0.18 -1.86
C ARG A 36 17.85 -0.30 -0.43
N LEU A 37 17.57 -1.58 -0.15
CA LEU A 37 17.76 -2.15 1.18
C LEU A 37 19.23 -2.12 1.64
N ARG A 38 20.19 -2.31 0.74
CA ARG A 38 21.63 -2.34 1.06
C ARG A 38 22.18 -0.96 1.43
N GLU A 39 21.70 0.11 0.82
CA GLU A 39 22.07 1.49 1.17
C GLU A 39 21.51 1.88 2.54
N ILE A 40 20.31 1.40 2.84
CA ILE A 40 19.58 1.62 4.09
C ILE A 40 20.15 0.77 5.25
N LEU A 41 20.42 -0.52 5.03
CA LEU A 41 20.78 -1.46 6.10
C LEU A 41 22.15 -1.18 6.72
N LYS A 42 23.09 -0.64 5.95
CA LYS A 42 24.46 -0.42 6.44
C LYS A 42 24.49 0.57 7.61
N PRO A 43 23.98 1.81 7.49
CA PRO A 43 23.96 2.74 8.61
C PRO A 43 23.01 2.28 9.72
N LEU A 44 21.81 1.80 9.37
CA LEU A 44 20.81 1.40 10.37
C LEU A 44 21.21 0.16 11.15
N GLY A 45 21.89 -0.79 10.50
CA GLY A 45 22.40 -1.99 11.15
C GLY A 45 23.51 -1.68 12.15
N ILE A 46 24.39 -0.71 11.84
CA ILE A 46 25.42 -0.25 12.78
C ILE A 46 24.75 0.42 13.98
N VAL A 47 23.78 1.32 13.75
CA VAL A 47 23.05 1.99 14.83
C VAL A 47 22.31 0.98 15.71
N GLY A 48 21.55 0.06 15.10
CA GLY A 48 20.84 -0.99 15.83
C GLY A 48 21.77 -1.91 16.62
N LEU A 49 22.95 -2.24 16.09
CA LEU A 49 23.95 -3.05 16.79
C LEU A 49 24.54 -2.31 17.99
N VAL A 50 24.92 -1.03 17.82
CA VAL A 50 25.45 -0.20 18.92
C VAL A 50 24.41 -0.04 20.03
N LEU A 51 23.16 0.26 19.66
CA LEU A 51 22.06 0.38 20.62
C LEU A 51 21.73 -0.96 21.28
N GLY A 52 21.69 -2.05 20.53
CA GLY A 52 21.43 -3.40 21.06
C GLY A 52 22.48 -3.89 22.05
N LEU A 53 23.73 -3.41 21.93
CA LEU A 53 24.80 -3.66 22.90
C LEU A 53 24.77 -2.72 24.10
N ALA A 54 24.31 -1.48 23.94
CA ALA A 54 24.35 -0.46 24.98
C ALA A 54 23.11 -0.45 25.89
N LEU A 55 21.92 -0.55 25.30
CA LEU A 55 20.64 -0.40 26.01
C LEU A 55 20.42 -1.46 27.10
N PRO A 56 20.81 -2.74 26.94
CA PRO A 56 20.58 -3.75 27.98
C PRO A 56 21.27 -3.45 29.31
N TRP A 57 22.36 -2.67 29.30
CA TRP A 57 23.12 -2.33 30.51
C TRP A 57 22.39 -1.31 31.40
N ASP A 58 21.49 -0.52 30.84
CA ASP A 58 20.65 0.43 31.57
C ASP A 58 19.18 0.21 31.19
N GLN A 59 18.50 -0.60 32.01
CA GLN A 59 17.11 -0.97 31.78
C GLN A 59 16.17 0.24 31.72
N GLY A 60 16.42 1.28 32.52
CA GLY A 60 15.61 2.49 32.53
C GLY A 60 15.72 3.25 31.21
N LEU A 61 16.95 3.45 30.73
CA LEU A 61 17.20 4.13 29.46
C LEU A 61 16.67 3.31 28.26
N GLY A 62 16.87 1.99 28.26
CA GLY A 62 16.34 1.10 27.22
C GLY A 62 14.81 1.15 27.10
N LEU A 63 14.09 1.15 28.22
CA LEU A 63 12.64 1.25 28.22
C LEU A 63 12.15 2.63 27.79
N VAL A 64 12.83 3.72 28.17
CA VAL A 64 12.49 5.07 27.70
C VAL A 64 12.63 5.18 26.18
N VAL A 65 13.69 4.61 25.61
CA VAL A 65 13.88 4.58 24.15
C VAL A 65 12.79 3.74 23.47
N ALA A 66 12.43 2.59 24.04
CA ALA A 66 11.34 1.75 23.53
C ALA A 66 9.99 2.49 23.56
N ILE A 67 9.65 3.16 24.67
CA ILE A 67 8.43 3.97 24.80
C ILE A 67 8.43 5.09 23.77
N PHE A 68 9.55 5.78 23.57
CA PHE A 68 9.66 6.83 22.56
C PHE A 68 9.38 6.29 21.15
N LEU A 69 9.99 5.15 20.78
CA LEU A 69 9.73 4.49 19.49
C LEU A 69 8.26 4.06 19.34
N ALA A 70 7.64 3.55 20.41
CA ALA A 70 6.23 3.19 20.41
C ALA A 70 5.32 4.42 20.22
N VAL A 71 5.66 5.57 20.81
CA VAL A 71 4.95 6.84 20.60
C VAL A 71 5.12 7.32 19.16
N VAL A 72 6.32 7.24 18.59
CA VAL A 72 6.54 7.57 17.17
C VAL A 72 5.70 6.67 16.27
N LEU A 73 5.67 5.35 16.52
CA LEU A 73 4.81 4.43 15.78
C LEU A 73 3.34 4.79 15.92
N PHE A 74 2.88 5.12 17.13
CA PHE A 74 1.50 5.54 17.36
C PHE A 74 1.15 6.80 16.58
N VAL A 75 2.04 7.81 16.58
CA VAL A 75 1.85 9.03 15.79
C VAL A 75 1.81 8.73 14.29
N LEU A 76 2.66 7.83 13.79
CA LEU A 76 2.63 7.40 12.39
C LEU A 76 1.35 6.63 12.04
N CYS A 77 0.83 5.81 12.93
CA CYS A 77 -0.47 5.16 12.77
C CYS A 77 -1.60 6.16 12.69
N VAL A 78 -1.67 7.08 13.65
CA VAL A 78 -2.69 8.14 13.67
C VAL A 78 -2.58 8.97 12.40
N TYR A 79 -1.36 9.33 11.99
CA TYR A 79 -1.12 10.03 10.73
C TYR A 79 -1.64 9.23 9.54
N ALA A 80 -1.30 7.94 9.42
CA ALA A 80 -1.76 7.10 8.33
C ALA A 80 -3.30 7.01 8.27
N VAL A 81 -3.97 6.77 9.40
CA VAL A 81 -5.44 6.70 9.47
C VAL A 81 -6.07 8.04 9.12
N VAL A 82 -5.60 9.13 9.74
CA VAL A 82 -6.13 10.48 9.48
C VAL A 82 -5.90 10.87 8.03
N VAL A 83 -4.76 10.55 7.43
CA VAL A 83 -4.48 10.92 6.03
C VAL A 83 -5.23 10.04 5.03
N LEU A 84 -5.55 8.79 5.41
CA LEU A 84 -6.37 7.90 4.60
C LEU A 84 -7.86 8.26 4.65
N GLU A 85 -8.35 8.80 5.75
CA GLU A 85 -9.79 9.03 5.97
C GLU A 85 -10.21 10.51 6.03
N ALA A 86 -9.30 11.45 6.25
CA ALA A 86 -9.66 12.85 6.47
C ALA A 86 -9.89 13.63 5.17
N PRO A 87 -10.80 14.61 5.18
CA PRO A 87 -10.98 15.52 4.07
C PRO A 87 -9.71 16.37 3.84
N PRO A 88 -9.37 16.65 2.57
CA PRO A 88 -8.12 17.28 2.16
C PRO A 88 -7.90 18.69 2.73
N SER A 89 -8.94 19.36 3.22
CA SER A 89 -8.86 20.69 3.83
C SER A 89 -8.10 20.73 5.17
N LEU A 90 -8.10 19.63 5.95
CA LEU A 90 -7.45 19.57 7.27
C LEU A 90 -5.97 19.17 7.19
N VAL A 91 -5.55 18.50 6.11
CA VAL A 91 -4.22 17.87 5.99
C VAL A 91 -3.26 18.71 5.13
N LYS A 92 -3.70 19.87 4.59
CA LYS A 92 -2.90 20.69 3.66
C LYS A 92 -1.52 21.10 4.17
N SER A 93 -1.34 21.27 5.49
CA SER A 93 -0.11 21.81 6.10
C SER A 93 0.90 20.75 6.58
N VAL A 94 0.49 19.51 6.82
CA VAL A 94 1.35 18.42 7.32
C VAL A 94 1.20 17.24 6.38
N TRP A 95 1.79 17.36 5.20
CA TRP A 95 1.70 16.36 4.15
C TRP A 95 3.02 15.59 4.01
N ILE A 96 2.94 14.28 4.20
CA ILE A 96 4.00 13.27 4.05
C ILE A 96 3.45 12.17 3.14
N ARG A 97 4.22 11.80 2.12
CA ARG A 97 3.85 10.75 1.15
C ARG A 97 3.74 9.36 1.78
N ARG A 98 2.89 8.50 1.23
CA ARG A 98 2.69 7.11 1.71
C ARG A 98 3.95 6.26 1.57
N ASP A 99 4.72 6.45 0.49
CA ASP A 99 6.00 5.77 0.27
C ASP A 99 7.01 6.09 1.40
N VAL A 100 7.07 7.36 1.80
CA VAL A 100 7.96 7.83 2.89
C VAL A 100 7.53 7.25 4.23
N VAL A 101 6.23 7.23 4.54
CA VAL A 101 5.73 6.64 5.79
C VAL A 101 6.03 5.14 5.85
N ARG A 102 5.83 4.42 4.75
CA ARG A 102 6.22 2.99 4.65
C ARG A 102 7.72 2.80 4.84
N ASP A 103 8.54 3.60 4.15
CA ASP A 103 9.99 3.56 4.30
C ASP A 103 10.40 3.80 5.77
N TRP A 104 9.74 4.73 6.48
CA TRP A 104 9.98 4.96 7.91
C TRP A 104 9.57 3.78 8.81
N LEU A 105 8.43 3.14 8.54
CA LEU A 105 8.01 1.94 9.25
C LEU A 105 8.99 0.78 9.04
N ILE A 106 9.53 0.62 7.82
CA ILE A 106 10.60 -0.34 7.53
C ILE A 106 11.84 -0.02 8.36
N TYR A 107 12.25 1.25 8.43
CA TYR A 107 13.43 1.65 9.21
C TYR A 107 13.25 1.36 10.70
N ILE A 108 12.10 1.71 11.26
CA ILE A 108 11.78 1.44 12.66
C ILE A 108 11.80 -0.07 12.93
N SER A 109 11.17 -0.86 12.05
CA SER A 109 11.14 -2.32 12.16
C SER A 109 12.55 -2.91 12.17
N ILE A 110 13.39 -2.54 11.21
CA ILE A 110 14.75 -3.08 11.08
C ILE A 110 15.61 -2.68 12.29
N ILE A 111 15.60 -1.41 12.70
CA ILE A 111 16.40 -0.96 13.85
C ILE A 111 15.96 -1.70 15.12
N ALA A 112 14.65 -1.69 15.41
CA ALA A 112 14.13 -2.32 16.62
C ALA A 112 14.40 -3.83 16.63
N GLY A 113 14.24 -4.50 15.49
CA GLY A 113 14.55 -5.93 15.36
C GLY A 113 16.03 -6.24 15.61
N ILE A 114 16.95 -5.41 15.10
CA ILE A 114 18.39 -5.60 15.36
C ILE A 114 18.70 -5.37 16.83
N ILE A 115 18.12 -4.34 17.46
CA ILE A 115 18.26 -4.10 18.90
C ILE A 115 17.79 -5.34 19.68
N GLY A 116 16.57 -5.82 19.43
CA GLY A 116 15.99 -6.97 20.12
C GLY A 116 16.83 -8.24 19.98
N ILE A 117 17.27 -8.57 18.76
CA ILE A 117 18.17 -9.71 18.50
C ILE A 117 19.49 -9.55 19.26
N VAL A 118 20.19 -8.43 19.11
CA VAL A 118 21.50 -8.22 19.73
C VAL A 118 21.39 -8.24 21.26
N SER A 119 20.35 -7.60 21.82
CA SER A 119 20.08 -7.60 23.26
C SER A 119 19.75 -9.00 23.79
N THR A 120 18.99 -9.81 23.03
CA THR A 120 18.72 -11.21 23.38
C THR A 120 20.01 -12.03 23.42
N LEU A 121 20.85 -11.90 22.40
CA LEU A 121 22.12 -12.61 22.32
C LEU A 121 23.05 -12.22 23.46
N LEU A 122 23.16 -10.92 23.72
CA LEU A 122 23.97 -10.41 24.81
C LEU A 122 23.49 -10.97 26.15
N SER A 123 22.17 -11.07 26.36
CA SER A 123 21.58 -11.63 27.57
C SER A 123 21.92 -13.12 27.73
N ILE A 124 21.83 -13.91 26.65
CA ILE A 124 22.20 -15.33 26.64
C ILE A 124 23.70 -15.50 26.97
N ILE A 125 24.56 -14.67 26.36
CA ILE A 125 26.01 -14.75 26.54
C ILE A 125 26.42 -14.35 27.96
N LEU A 126 25.87 -13.26 28.49
CA LEU A 126 26.19 -12.77 29.84
C LEU A 126 25.68 -13.69 30.95
N GLN A 127 24.62 -14.46 30.69
CA GLN A 127 24.14 -15.47 31.62
C GLN A 127 25.18 -16.55 31.92
N PHE A 128 26.08 -16.87 30.97
CA PHE A 128 27.21 -17.78 31.21
C PHE A 128 28.25 -17.23 32.21
N TRP A 129 28.27 -15.91 32.41
CA TRP A 129 29.11 -15.24 33.41
C TRP A 129 28.33 -14.82 34.66
N ASN A 130 27.12 -15.37 34.87
CA ASN A 130 26.22 -15.01 35.98
C ASN A 130 25.82 -13.52 36.02
N ILE A 131 25.86 -12.83 34.88
CA ILE A 131 25.38 -11.45 34.75
C ILE A 131 23.99 -11.50 34.14
N THR A 132 22.99 -11.01 34.86
CA THR A 132 21.60 -10.93 34.39
C THR A 132 21.30 -9.54 33.84
N LEU A 133 20.91 -9.46 32.57
CA LEU A 133 20.37 -8.25 31.95
C LEU A 133 18.83 -8.23 32.06
N GLY A 134 18.24 -7.05 31.92
CA GLY A 134 16.80 -6.89 31.88
C GLY A 134 16.19 -7.56 30.64
N ILE A 135 15.36 -8.59 30.85
CA ILE A 135 14.68 -9.36 29.78
C ILE A 135 13.61 -8.52 29.06
N GLU A 136 13.17 -7.43 29.68
CA GLU A 136 12.11 -6.55 29.17
C GLU A 136 12.54 -5.76 27.92
N ILE A 137 13.83 -5.44 27.79
CA ILE A 137 14.36 -4.67 26.64
C ILE A 137 14.21 -5.47 25.35
N PRO A 138 14.77 -6.70 25.21
CA PRO A 138 14.60 -7.48 23.99
C PRO A 138 13.14 -7.62 23.57
N LEU A 139 12.26 -7.94 24.52
CA LEU A 139 10.84 -8.14 24.27
C LEU A 139 10.14 -6.89 23.75
N ALA A 140 10.45 -5.71 24.33
CA ALA A 140 9.87 -4.44 23.91
C ALA A 140 10.27 -4.07 22.47
N PHE A 141 11.56 -4.22 22.13
CA PHE A 141 12.07 -3.90 20.80
C PHE A 141 11.61 -4.92 19.74
N ASP A 142 11.50 -6.20 20.07
CA ASP A 142 10.92 -7.21 19.17
C ASP A 142 9.44 -6.90 18.88
N THR A 143 8.68 -6.51 19.89
CA THR A 143 7.27 -6.13 19.73
C THR A 143 7.13 -4.91 18.81
N ILE A 144 7.91 -3.86 19.05
CA ILE A 144 7.96 -2.65 18.20
C ILE A 144 8.33 -3.03 16.75
N SER A 145 9.30 -3.93 16.58
CA SER A 145 9.75 -4.39 15.27
C SER A 145 8.63 -5.05 14.47
N VAL A 146 7.93 -6.01 15.09
CA VAL A 146 6.81 -6.74 14.47
C VAL A 146 5.63 -5.82 14.21
N SER A 147 5.27 -4.95 15.17
CA SER A 147 4.19 -3.99 14.98
C SER A 147 4.46 -3.05 13.81
N ALA A 148 5.68 -2.53 13.68
CA ALA A 148 6.07 -1.66 12.56
C ALA A 148 5.97 -2.39 11.20
N ALA A 149 6.41 -3.65 11.12
CA ALA A 149 6.31 -4.46 9.91
C ALA A 149 4.86 -4.75 9.52
N LEU A 150 3.99 -5.06 10.49
CA LEU A 150 2.57 -5.29 10.23
C LEU A 150 1.90 -4.02 9.70
N LEU A 151 2.18 -2.86 10.31
CA LEU A 151 1.61 -1.57 9.88
C LEU A 151 2.04 -1.20 8.46
N GLU A 152 3.30 -1.47 8.10
CA GLU A 152 3.81 -1.25 6.75
C GLU A 152 3.00 -2.01 5.70
N SER A 153 2.63 -3.27 6.00
CA SER A 153 1.84 -4.12 5.12
C SER A 153 0.38 -3.67 4.99
N MET A 154 -0.13 -2.92 5.97
CA MET A 154 -1.50 -2.41 6.00
C MET A 154 -1.67 -1.08 5.27
N ILE A 155 -0.58 -0.38 4.92
CA ILE A 155 -0.65 0.86 4.13
C ILE A 155 -0.72 0.49 2.64
N PRO A 156 -1.88 0.64 1.98
CA PRO A 156 -2.01 0.32 0.56
C PRO A 156 -1.12 1.26 -0.26
N ILE A 157 -0.24 0.68 -1.08
CA ILE A 157 0.37 1.43 -2.19
C ILE A 157 -0.65 1.37 -3.32
N THR A 158 -1.36 2.47 -3.52
CA THR A 158 -2.18 2.65 -4.71
C THR A 158 -1.25 2.63 -5.92
N SER A 159 -1.55 1.78 -6.90
CA SER A 159 -0.80 1.79 -8.15
C SER A 159 -1.00 3.14 -8.84
N TYR A 160 0.03 4.00 -8.77
CA TYR A 160 0.00 5.33 -9.39
C TYR A 160 -0.38 5.28 -10.87
N ARG A 161 -0.19 4.14 -11.54
CA ARG A 161 -0.55 3.94 -12.95
C ARG A 161 -2.02 4.23 -13.25
N LYS A 162 -2.95 3.85 -12.38
CA LYS A 162 -4.38 4.13 -12.59
C LYS A 162 -4.73 5.60 -12.32
N ILE A 163 -4.00 6.25 -11.43
CA ILE A 163 -4.18 7.68 -11.15
C ILE A 163 -3.58 8.51 -12.27
N TYR A 164 -2.43 8.11 -12.80
CA TYR A 164 -1.82 8.69 -13.99
C TYR A 164 -2.74 8.63 -15.21
N SER A 165 -3.47 7.54 -15.39
CA SER A 165 -4.45 7.45 -16.48
C SER A 165 -5.65 8.38 -16.26
N LEU A 166 -6.17 8.51 -15.03
CA LEU A 166 -7.23 9.48 -14.71
C LEU A 166 -6.77 10.93 -14.89
N ILE A 167 -5.54 11.25 -14.47
CA ILE A 167 -4.89 12.54 -14.71
C ILE A 167 -4.82 12.81 -16.21
N TYR A 168 -4.36 11.85 -17.01
CA TYR A 168 -4.25 12.01 -18.45
C TYR A 168 -5.60 12.21 -19.14
N LEU A 169 -6.64 11.48 -18.72
CA LEU A 169 -8.00 11.67 -19.21
C LEU A 169 -8.50 13.09 -18.94
N HIS A 170 -8.28 13.62 -17.73
CA HIS A 170 -8.66 14.99 -17.40
C HIS A 170 -7.93 16.03 -18.27
N LEU A 171 -6.63 15.86 -18.52
CA LEU A 171 -5.89 16.73 -19.44
C LEU A 171 -6.50 16.70 -20.84
N MET A 172 -6.89 15.50 -21.33
CA MET A 172 -7.56 15.38 -22.63
C MET A 172 -8.95 16.03 -22.66
N ASP A 173 -9.70 15.99 -21.56
CA ASP A 173 -11.00 16.65 -21.44
C ASP A 173 -10.83 18.19 -21.50
N GLU A 174 -9.86 18.75 -20.76
CA GLU A 174 -9.54 20.18 -20.82
C GLU A 174 -9.03 20.62 -22.21
N ASP A 175 -8.29 19.76 -22.90
CA ASP A 175 -7.82 20.02 -24.26
C ASP A 175 -8.98 20.20 -25.24
N ALA A 176 -10.01 19.35 -25.13
CA ALA A 176 -11.19 19.40 -25.98
C ALA A 176 -11.98 20.70 -25.79
N ASP A 177 -12.01 21.21 -24.56
CA ASP A 177 -12.74 22.43 -24.20
C ASP A 177 -11.95 23.73 -24.47
N SER A 178 -10.63 23.72 -24.32
CA SER A 178 -9.79 24.92 -24.40
C SER A 178 -9.02 25.09 -25.71
N GLY A 179 -8.86 24.01 -26.50
CA GLY A 179 -8.09 24.02 -27.76
C GLY A 179 -6.58 24.21 -27.58
N THR A 180 -6.08 24.25 -26.34
CA THR A 180 -4.65 24.33 -26.00
C THR A 180 -4.33 23.34 -24.91
N LEU A 181 -3.24 22.60 -25.09
CA LEU A 181 -2.76 21.63 -24.12
C LEU A 181 -2.29 22.28 -22.82
N SER A 182 -3.22 22.39 -21.89
CA SER A 182 -2.98 22.72 -20.49
C SER A 182 -2.18 21.57 -19.87
N LEU A 183 -0.84 21.65 -19.87
CA LEU A 183 0.02 20.68 -19.17
C LEU A 183 0.12 20.98 -17.67
N THR A 184 -0.86 21.66 -17.11
CA THR A 184 -0.84 22.16 -15.74
C THR A 184 -2.01 21.59 -14.97
N ILE A 185 -1.73 21.00 -13.81
CA ILE A 185 -2.76 20.50 -12.90
C ILE A 185 -2.69 21.27 -11.60
N LYS A 186 -3.82 21.84 -11.20
CA LYS A 186 -4.00 22.58 -9.95
C LYS A 186 -4.70 21.69 -8.94
N GLU A 187 -4.51 21.99 -7.65
CA GLU A 187 -5.28 21.29 -6.60
C GLU A 187 -6.81 21.42 -6.79
N ALA A 188 -7.28 22.52 -7.37
CA ALA A 188 -8.70 22.73 -7.66
C ALA A 188 -9.28 21.71 -8.66
N ASP A 189 -8.42 21.06 -9.44
CA ASP A 189 -8.79 20.13 -10.49
C ASP A 189 -8.94 18.69 -9.94
N PHE A 190 -8.44 18.41 -8.73
CA PHE A 190 -8.46 17.06 -8.14
C PHE A 190 -9.87 16.46 -8.02
N PRO A 191 -10.90 17.20 -7.56
CA PRO A 191 -12.26 16.67 -7.53
C PRO A 191 -12.79 16.27 -8.91
N MET A 192 -12.37 16.98 -9.97
CA MET A 192 -12.78 16.66 -11.34
C MET A 192 -12.05 15.44 -11.90
N ILE A 193 -10.74 15.32 -11.64
CA ILE A 193 -9.94 14.15 -12.01
C ILE A 193 -10.56 12.86 -11.44
N LEU A 194 -11.06 12.95 -10.20
CA LEU A 194 -11.57 11.84 -9.41
C LEU A 194 -13.07 11.61 -9.51
N LYS A 195 -13.77 12.42 -10.31
CA LYS A 195 -15.22 12.35 -10.42
C LYS A 195 -15.68 10.92 -10.71
N ASP A 196 -16.67 10.46 -9.94
CA ASP A 196 -17.27 9.13 -10.04
C ASP A 196 -16.29 7.97 -9.83
N THR A 197 -15.18 8.21 -9.11
CA THR A 197 -14.22 7.16 -8.72
C THR A 197 -14.14 7.02 -7.19
N SER A 198 -13.61 5.89 -6.72
CA SER A 198 -13.36 5.64 -5.29
C SER A 198 -12.04 6.21 -4.78
N PHE A 199 -11.23 6.80 -5.67
CA PHE A 199 -9.94 7.37 -5.30
C PHE A 199 -10.11 8.70 -4.56
N THR A 200 -9.10 9.03 -3.76
CA THR A 200 -9.08 10.23 -2.93
C THR A 200 -8.16 11.30 -3.52
N GLU A 201 -8.44 12.57 -3.23
CA GLU A 201 -7.58 13.70 -3.65
C GLU A 201 -6.14 13.53 -3.17
N PHE A 202 -5.96 12.86 -2.03
CA PHE A 202 -4.67 12.48 -1.50
C PHE A 202 -3.85 11.69 -2.52
N GLU A 203 -4.45 10.71 -3.18
CA GLU A 203 -3.73 9.80 -4.08
C GLU A 203 -3.35 10.49 -5.38
N VAL A 204 -4.14 11.46 -5.85
CA VAL A 204 -3.78 12.33 -6.97
C VAL A 204 -2.56 13.16 -6.61
N ARG A 205 -2.57 13.81 -5.44
CA ARG A 205 -1.44 14.61 -4.98
C ARG A 205 -0.16 13.77 -4.83
N ASP A 206 -0.27 12.61 -4.20
CA ASP A 206 0.85 11.69 -4.00
C ASP A 206 1.45 11.23 -5.34
N SER A 207 0.60 10.96 -6.33
CA SER A 207 1.01 10.62 -7.69
C SER A 207 1.77 11.78 -8.37
N LEU A 208 1.26 13.01 -8.27
CA LEU A 208 1.91 14.19 -8.86
C LEU A 208 3.25 14.52 -8.20
N GLU A 209 3.36 14.34 -6.89
CA GLU A 209 4.61 14.56 -6.15
C GLU A 209 5.63 13.45 -6.43
N SER A 210 5.18 12.24 -6.74
CA SER A 210 6.05 11.18 -7.26
C SER A 210 6.64 11.56 -8.62
N LEU A 211 5.83 12.13 -9.54
CA LEU A 211 6.31 12.64 -10.82
C LEU A 211 7.30 13.81 -10.64
N PHE A 212 7.03 14.72 -9.70
CA PHE A 212 7.97 15.79 -9.35
C PHE A 212 9.32 15.24 -8.86
N ALA A 213 9.30 14.26 -7.95
CA ALA A 213 10.51 13.64 -7.43
C ALA A 213 11.33 12.89 -8.50
N GLN A 214 10.67 12.41 -9.55
CA GLN A 214 11.31 11.79 -10.71
C GLN A 214 11.83 12.81 -11.74
N GLY A 215 11.59 14.11 -11.53
CA GLY A 215 11.94 15.18 -12.47
C GLY A 215 11.00 15.29 -13.67
N ALA A 216 9.87 14.57 -13.64
CA ALA A 216 8.87 14.53 -14.71
C ALA A 216 7.81 15.64 -14.59
N ALA A 217 7.76 16.33 -13.45
CA ALA A 217 6.91 17.49 -13.24
C ALA A 217 7.68 18.61 -12.52
N LYS A 218 7.24 19.86 -12.70
CA LYS A 218 7.65 21.02 -11.91
C LYS A 218 6.53 21.42 -10.97
N LYS A 219 6.90 21.82 -9.76
CA LYS A 219 5.96 22.25 -8.73
C LYS A 219 6.06 23.75 -8.54
N VAL A 220 4.96 24.45 -8.76
CA VAL A 220 4.83 25.90 -8.60
C VAL A 220 3.82 26.18 -7.49
N VAL A 221 4.24 26.96 -6.48
CA VAL A 221 3.36 27.38 -5.39
C VAL A 221 2.75 28.72 -5.76
N SER A 222 1.42 28.75 -5.93
CA SER A 222 0.65 29.96 -6.22
C SER A 222 -0.21 30.36 -5.01
N LYS A 223 -0.76 31.58 -5.04
CA LYS A 223 -1.76 32.04 -4.05
C LYS A 223 -3.03 31.20 -4.07
N GLU A 224 -3.33 30.56 -5.21
CA GLU A 224 -4.51 29.72 -5.42
C GLU A 224 -4.27 28.25 -5.02
N GLY A 225 -3.04 27.89 -4.64
CA GLY A 225 -2.67 26.53 -4.25
C GLY A 225 -1.45 26.00 -4.99
N LEU A 226 -1.28 24.68 -4.94
CA LEU A 226 -0.20 23.97 -5.62
C LEU A 226 -0.56 23.72 -7.09
N ILE A 227 0.39 24.02 -7.97
CA ILE A 227 0.30 23.80 -9.41
C ILE A 227 1.42 22.86 -9.82
N PHE A 228 1.10 21.83 -10.57
CA PHE A 228 2.04 20.88 -11.15
C PHE A 228 2.09 21.08 -12.66
N GLU A 229 3.23 21.54 -13.17
CA GLU A 229 3.50 21.64 -14.60
C GLU A 229 4.16 20.33 -15.07
N ILE A 230 3.48 19.61 -15.94
CA ILE A 230 3.86 18.29 -16.44
C ILE A 230 4.78 18.48 -17.65
N SER A 231 5.91 17.78 -17.70
CA SER A 231 6.79 17.83 -18.88
C SER A 231 6.20 17.04 -20.06
N ASP A 232 6.61 17.38 -21.28
CA ASP A 232 6.22 16.64 -22.49
C ASP A 232 6.64 15.16 -22.42
N ASP A 233 7.80 14.86 -21.83
CA ASP A 233 8.26 13.48 -21.62
C ASP A 233 7.35 12.73 -20.63
N CYS A 234 6.90 13.40 -19.57
CA CYS A 234 5.95 12.84 -18.63
C CYS A 234 4.59 12.56 -19.29
N ARG A 235 4.18 13.38 -20.25
CA ARG A 235 2.95 13.14 -21.01
C ARG A 235 2.96 11.79 -21.73
N ALA A 236 4.10 11.39 -22.31
CA ALA A 236 4.24 10.07 -22.93
C ALA A 236 4.06 8.95 -21.88
N LEU A 237 4.61 9.11 -20.68
CA LEU A 237 4.43 8.17 -19.57
C LEU A 237 2.96 8.06 -19.13
N LEU A 238 2.27 9.20 -19.00
CA LEU A 238 0.86 9.25 -18.65
C LEU A 238 0.00 8.56 -19.72
N ARG A 239 0.30 8.78 -21.00
CA ARG A 239 -0.36 8.11 -22.13
C ARG A 239 -0.16 6.59 -22.10
N VAL A 240 1.07 6.12 -21.90
CA VAL A 240 1.36 4.68 -21.77
C VAL A 240 0.59 4.09 -20.59
N SER A 241 0.52 4.82 -19.47
CA SER A 241 -0.25 4.40 -18.30
C SER A 241 -1.75 4.29 -18.61
N LEU A 242 -2.30 5.18 -19.44
CA LEU A 242 -3.67 5.09 -19.94
C LEU A 242 -3.88 3.83 -20.80
N GLU A 243 -3.02 3.61 -21.80
CA GLU A 243 -3.14 2.47 -22.73
C GLU A 243 -3.07 1.13 -21.98
N GLU A 244 -2.15 0.99 -21.03
CA GLU A 244 -2.05 -0.21 -20.19
C GLU A 244 -3.26 -0.37 -19.26
N THR A 245 -3.80 0.73 -18.72
CA THR A 245 -4.98 0.69 -17.85
C THR A 245 -6.21 0.24 -18.66
N ARG A 246 -6.41 0.80 -19.86
CA ARG A 246 -7.47 0.40 -20.79
C ARG A 246 -7.37 -1.08 -21.16
N ALA A 247 -6.16 -1.57 -21.47
CA ALA A 247 -5.94 -2.99 -21.76
C ALA A 247 -6.34 -3.89 -20.57
N LYS A 248 -5.98 -3.51 -19.34
CA LYS A 248 -6.38 -4.24 -18.13
C LYS A 248 -7.89 -4.21 -17.90
N ILE A 249 -8.52 -3.04 -18.09
CA ILE A 249 -9.97 -2.89 -17.94
C ILE A 249 -10.67 -3.76 -18.98
N ARG A 250 -10.22 -3.77 -20.24
CA ARG A 250 -10.79 -4.60 -21.30
C ARG A 250 -10.76 -6.09 -20.96
N ILE A 251 -9.63 -6.61 -20.47
CA ILE A 251 -9.53 -8.00 -20.00
C ILE A 251 -10.51 -8.25 -18.84
N GLY A 252 -10.66 -7.26 -17.94
CA GLY A 252 -11.65 -7.33 -16.86
C GLY A 252 -13.08 -7.37 -17.39
N VAL A 253 -13.40 -6.52 -18.37
CA VAL A 253 -14.71 -6.46 -19.04
C VAL A 253 -15.04 -7.81 -19.67
N GLU A 254 -14.14 -8.35 -20.49
CA GLU A 254 -14.31 -9.67 -21.14
C GLU A 254 -14.60 -10.76 -20.10
N ARG A 255 -13.88 -10.78 -18.96
CA ARG A 255 -14.13 -11.72 -17.87
C ARG A 255 -15.50 -11.55 -17.22
N TYR A 256 -15.94 -10.32 -16.99
CA TYR A 256 -17.27 -10.05 -16.42
C TYR A 256 -18.37 -10.38 -17.41
N GLU A 257 -18.16 -10.17 -18.71
CA GLU A 257 -19.09 -10.59 -19.76
C GLU A 257 -19.24 -12.10 -19.82
N GLU A 258 -18.13 -12.86 -19.79
CA GLU A 258 -18.17 -14.32 -19.72
C GLU A 258 -18.94 -14.82 -18.49
N LYS A 259 -18.66 -14.26 -17.30
CA LYS A 259 -19.42 -14.58 -16.07
C LYS A 259 -20.91 -14.24 -16.20
N LEU A 260 -21.23 -13.14 -16.87
CA LEU A 260 -22.62 -12.69 -17.04
C LEU A 260 -23.36 -13.62 -18.01
N ASP A 261 -22.70 -14.05 -19.09
CA ASP A 261 -23.24 -15.02 -20.04
C ASP A 261 -23.47 -16.39 -19.38
N GLU A 262 -22.51 -16.86 -18.57
CA GLU A 262 -22.70 -18.08 -17.76
C GLU A 262 -23.90 -17.96 -16.82
N LEU A 263 -24.08 -16.80 -16.15
CA LEU A 263 -25.23 -16.59 -15.26
C LEU A 263 -26.55 -16.56 -16.02
N LEU A 264 -26.60 -15.93 -17.19
CA LEU A 264 -27.80 -15.90 -18.04
C LEU A 264 -28.18 -17.31 -18.53
N GLU A 265 -27.21 -18.10 -18.99
CA GLU A 265 -27.44 -19.50 -19.39
C GLU A 265 -27.98 -20.35 -18.22
N HIS A 266 -27.45 -20.13 -17.01
CA HIS A 266 -27.97 -20.80 -15.80
C HIS A 266 -29.40 -20.37 -15.45
N ILE A 267 -29.78 -19.11 -15.70
CA ILE A 267 -31.14 -18.62 -15.49
C ILE A 267 -32.10 -19.24 -16.52
N GLU A 268 -31.73 -19.31 -17.79
CA GLU A 268 -32.55 -19.89 -18.86
C GLU A 268 -32.85 -21.38 -18.63
N HIS A 269 -31.92 -22.11 -18.03
CA HIS A 269 -32.07 -23.54 -17.71
C HIS A 269 -32.52 -23.82 -16.26
N ALA A 270 -32.80 -22.77 -15.48
CA ALA A 270 -33.17 -22.90 -14.08
C ALA A 270 -34.57 -23.50 -13.92
N THR A 271 -34.76 -24.31 -12.87
CA THR A 271 -36.10 -24.63 -12.37
C THR A 271 -36.47 -23.69 -11.24
N VAL A 272 -37.76 -23.55 -10.93
CA VAL A 272 -38.27 -22.71 -9.82
C VAL A 272 -37.59 -23.03 -8.48
N LYS A 273 -37.16 -24.28 -8.26
CA LYS A 273 -36.42 -24.67 -7.04
C LYS A 273 -34.99 -24.11 -6.96
N ASP A 274 -34.41 -23.71 -8.09
CA ASP A 274 -33.06 -23.16 -8.18
C ASP A 274 -33.04 -21.62 -8.10
N HIS A 275 -34.20 -20.97 -8.22
CA HIS A 275 -34.35 -19.50 -8.23
C HIS A 275 -33.64 -18.85 -7.03
N PHE A 276 -33.90 -19.31 -5.81
CA PHE A 276 -33.23 -18.77 -4.61
C PHE A 276 -31.69 -18.84 -4.67
N LYS A 277 -31.13 -19.93 -5.21
CA LYS A 277 -29.68 -20.12 -5.32
C LYS A 277 -29.09 -19.21 -6.41
N ILE A 278 -29.83 -19.02 -7.50
CA ILE A 278 -29.44 -18.17 -8.63
C ILE A 278 -29.53 -16.70 -8.25
N VAL A 279 -30.60 -16.27 -7.58
CA VAL A 279 -30.75 -14.92 -7.02
C VAL A 279 -29.58 -14.56 -6.11
N LYS A 280 -29.17 -15.48 -5.21
CA LYS A 280 -28.02 -15.24 -4.34
C LYS A 280 -26.69 -15.12 -5.11
N ARG A 281 -26.53 -15.84 -6.22
CA ARG A 281 -25.36 -15.70 -7.11
C ARG A 281 -25.39 -14.36 -7.85
N ILE A 282 -26.57 -13.97 -8.35
CA ILE A 282 -26.81 -12.65 -8.95
C ILE A 282 -26.44 -11.54 -7.97
N ASP A 283 -26.90 -11.60 -6.72
CA ASP A 283 -26.58 -10.59 -5.69
C ASP A 283 -25.08 -10.45 -5.43
N ALA A 284 -24.37 -11.59 -5.35
CA ALA A 284 -22.92 -11.59 -5.13
C ALA A 284 -22.17 -10.99 -6.32
N PHE A 285 -22.58 -11.38 -7.53
CA PHE A 285 -22.01 -10.90 -8.78
C PHE A 285 -22.31 -9.41 -9.01
N GLU A 286 -23.54 -8.96 -8.74
CA GLU A 286 -23.97 -7.56 -8.82
C GLU A 286 -23.08 -6.67 -7.94
N LYS A 287 -22.83 -7.06 -6.68
CA LYS A 287 -21.94 -6.32 -5.80
C LYS A 287 -20.51 -6.22 -6.33
N GLU A 288 -19.95 -7.32 -6.84
CA GLU A 288 -18.60 -7.34 -7.44
C GLU A 288 -18.54 -6.43 -8.67
N LEU A 289 -19.55 -6.52 -9.54
CA LEU A 289 -19.63 -5.78 -10.80
C LEU A 289 -19.88 -4.28 -10.58
N ILE A 290 -20.73 -3.89 -9.62
CA ILE A 290 -20.94 -2.48 -9.26
C ILE A 290 -19.63 -1.85 -8.81
N VAL A 291 -18.88 -2.49 -7.91
CA VAL A 291 -17.58 -1.99 -7.45
C VAL A 291 -16.62 -1.82 -8.63
N PHE A 292 -16.55 -2.82 -9.52
CA PHE A 292 -15.71 -2.72 -10.72
C PHE A 292 -16.13 -1.57 -11.65
N ILE A 293 -17.44 -1.36 -11.85
CA ILE A 293 -17.98 -0.30 -12.68
C ILE A 293 -17.71 1.08 -12.07
N GLU A 294 -17.91 1.25 -10.77
CA GLU A 294 -17.66 2.50 -10.05
C GLU A 294 -16.18 2.88 -10.10
N GLU A 295 -15.29 1.92 -9.82
CA GLU A 295 -13.85 2.15 -9.85
C GLU A 295 -13.29 2.57 -11.22
N ASN A 296 -14.00 2.26 -12.31
CA ASN A 296 -13.53 2.45 -13.68
C ASN A 296 -14.54 3.25 -14.53
N SER A 297 -15.45 3.98 -13.89
CA SER A 297 -16.59 4.67 -14.51
C SER A 297 -16.22 5.68 -15.61
N ARG A 298 -15.00 6.24 -15.53
CA ARG A 298 -14.40 7.22 -16.46
C ARG A 298 -13.87 6.60 -17.76
N PHE A 299 -13.84 5.27 -17.86
CA PHE A 299 -13.34 4.56 -19.03
C PHE A 299 -14.51 4.12 -19.93
N GLU A 300 -14.41 4.41 -21.24
CA GLU A 300 -15.46 4.08 -22.22
C GLU A 300 -15.72 2.57 -22.32
N GLU A 301 -14.70 1.76 -22.08
CA GLU A 301 -14.77 0.29 -22.10
C GLU A 301 -15.82 -0.28 -21.13
N ILE A 302 -16.23 0.49 -20.12
CA ILE A 302 -17.20 0.09 -19.08
C ILE A 302 -18.65 0.29 -19.53
N LEU A 303 -18.89 1.09 -20.57
CA LEU A 303 -20.24 1.46 -21.01
C LEU A 303 -21.09 0.22 -21.36
N LEU A 304 -20.48 -0.77 -21.99
CA LEU A 304 -21.14 -2.03 -22.36
C LEU A 304 -21.58 -2.83 -21.12
N LEU A 305 -20.71 -2.97 -20.13
CA LEU A 305 -21.05 -3.63 -18.86
C LEU A 305 -22.18 -2.92 -18.11
N LYS A 306 -22.19 -1.57 -18.09
CA LYS A 306 -23.28 -0.79 -17.47
C LYS A 306 -24.63 -1.11 -18.11
N MET A 307 -24.69 -1.23 -19.44
CA MET A 307 -25.93 -1.59 -20.14
C MET A 307 -26.37 -3.01 -19.80
N ARG A 308 -25.46 -3.99 -19.82
CA ARG A 308 -25.78 -5.40 -19.53
C ARG A 308 -26.17 -5.62 -18.06
N LEU A 309 -25.56 -4.89 -17.12
CA LEU A 309 -25.96 -4.92 -15.71
C LEU A 309 -27.43 -4.50 -15.54
N ASN A 310 -27.88 -3.46 -16.25
CA ASN A 310 -29.28 -3.04 -16.19
C ASN A 310 -30.22 -4.15 -16.68
N THR A 311 -29.87 -4.86 -17.76
CA THR A 311 -30.64 -6.01 -18.24
C THR A 311 -30.74 -7.12 -17.19
N LEU A 312 -29.63 -7.43 -16.51
CA LEU A 312 -29.60 -8.44 -15.46
C LEU A 312 -30.43 -8.03 -14.23
N LEU A 313 -30.45 -6.75 -13.88
CA LEU A 313 -31.30 -6.20 -12.81
C LEU A 313 -32.79 -6.25 -13.16
N GLU A 314 -33.15 -6.06 -14.44
CA GLU A 314 -34.53 -6.24 -14.91
C GLU A 314 -34.97 -7.71 -14.82
N LEU A 315 -34.13 -8.65 -15.26
CA LEU A 315 -34.40 -10.10 -15.15
C LEU A 315 -34.51 -10.57 -13.70
N LYS A 316 -33.68 -10.04 -12.81
CA LYS A 316 -33.78 -10.31 -11.37
C LYS A 316 -35.13 -9.87 -10.82
N LYS A 317 -35.63 -8.68 -11.21
CA LYS A 317 -36.94 -8.18 -10.78
C LYS A 317 -38.09 -9.08 -11.25
N THR A 318 -38.02 -9.61 -12.48
CA THR A 318 -39.07 -10.51 -13.00
C THR A 318 -39.08 -11.85 -12.26
N MET A 319 -37.91 -12.41 -11.94
CA MET A 319 -37.81 -13.64 -11.13
C MET A 319 -38.40 -13.48 -9.72
N TYR A 320 -38.23 -12.31 -9.09
CA TYR A 320 -38.83 -12.04 -7.78
C TYR A 320 -40.36 -11.86 -7.85
N SER A 321 -40.91 -11.35 -8.96
CA SER A 321 -42.37 -11.26 -9.11
C SER A 321 -43.02 -12.63 -9.32
N GLU A 322 -42.35 -13.57 -9.99
CA GLU A 322 -42.86 -14.92 -10.22
C GLU A 322 -42.78 -15.85 -8.99
N GLU A 323 -41.97 -15.52 -7.98
CA GLU A 323 -41.92 -16.25 -6.70
C GLU A 323 -43.07 -15.88 -5.73
N ILE A 324 -43.79 -14.78 -5.99
CA ILE A 324 -44.84 -14.24 -5.10
C ILE A 324 -46.25 -14.69 -5.52
N ASP A 325 -46.43 -15.18 -6.75
CA ASP A 325 -47.67 -15.76 -7.29
C ASP A 325 -47.70 -17.31 -7.16
#